data_AF-A0A4U0VJY2-F1
#
_entry.id   AF-A0A4U0VJY2-F1
#
_cell.length_a   1.000
_cell.length_b   1.000
_cell.length_c   1.000
_cell.angle_alpha   90.00
_cell.angle_beta   90.00
_cell.angle_gamma   90.00
#
_symmetry.space_group_name_H-M   'P 1'
#
loop_
_entity.id
_entity.type
_entity.pdbx_description
1 polymer ?
#
loop_
_entity_poly.entity_id
_entity_poly.type
_entity_poly.pdbx_seq_one_letter_code
_entity_poly.pdbx_strand_id
1 'polypeptide(L)'
;MQQSDFVAEFNRAKSLPGTNGEFTSARLYTMIQGGTTDTPISAIPAAIDTQTTLLLGLWASAGQADFTNELTALTSAINQYNTSFTSLIAGISVGSEDLYRNSPTGILANGYNAGAQPADIVSFIGQIRAAIAQTPASGLPIGHVDTWTAWVNGSNDAVIGACDWIGMDAYPYFQTTIANSIDVANSTFFDAYDATVAVAQGKHVWVTETGWPVSGPQENQAVASVPNAEIYWQDVACTLLGKINTWWFTLQDAAPTTPSPSFGIVGADLNSAPLYNLTCNNGNTPSSSAAASSPSSVVSAVSSATAPASSAGLNTESVTIATPHPETSPTSVTLSQTSALTLQSASPITTASISASPALSSSQTTLATVLSPSAGGSSASPSATPPASPSASPSASPSAGSCATSLNGEFQYPHLIIPVNSETPNTAYGTQYNGVINPTVSSIFNFDVPADYTGKTCSLVFLFPEQTALKTSAYTFNAQGGMSVNEMSSPATQQTTYATIPAIEQATIGSIGGLKAGGSYVVASQECAAGKTVSYEFVSTGGLDLKYFQNADPSAPVGVYITAC
;
A
#
# COMPACT_ATOMS: atom_id res chain seq x y z
N MET A 1 17.95 2.88 -15.14
CA MET A 1 19.19 2.09 -15.26
C MET A 1 19.06 1.15 -16.44
N GLN A 2 20.17 0.90 -17.11
CA GLN A 2 20.31 -0.07 -18.20
C GLN A 2 20.94 -1.36 -17.67
N GLN A 3 20.98 -2.42 -18.49
CA GLN A 3 21.54 -3.73 -18.10
C GLN A 3 22.98 -3.61 -17.57
N SER A 4 23.83 -2.79 -18.19
CA SER A 4 25.23 -2.61 -17.76
C SER A 4 25.36 -2.07 -16.35
N ASP A 5 24.42 -1.21 -15.93
CA ASP A 5 24.43 -0.61 -14.59
C ASP A 5 24.12 -1.70 -13.55
N PHE A 6 23.08 -2.52 -13.81
CA PHE A 6 22.75 -3.67 -12.97
C PHE A 6 23.88 -4.71 -12.92
N VAL A 7 24.54 -5.01 -14.05
CA VAL A 7 25.71 -5.92 -14.07
C VAL A 7 26.81 -5.38 -13.17
N ALA A 8 27.08 -4.07 -13.21
CA ALA A 8 28.08 -3.45 -12.35
C ALA A 8 27.69 -3.55 -10.88
N GLU A 9 26.45 -3.24 -10.51
CA GLU A 9 25.95 -3.35 -9.14
C GLU A 9 25.96 -4.78 -8.61
N PHE A 10 25.51 -5.76 -9.39
CA PHE A 10 25.50 -7.17 -9.00
C PHE A 10 26.91 -7.71 -8.80
N ASN A 11 27.85 -7.39 -9.69
CA ASN A 11 29.26 -7.77 -9.52
C ASN A 11 29.90 -7.02 -8.35
N ARG A 12 29.50 -5.77 -8.10
CA ARG A 12 29.98 -5.02 -6.95
C ARG A 12 29.51 -5.65 -5.65
N ALA A 13 28.24 -6.00 -5.52
CA ALA A 13 27.68 -6.65 -4.34
C ALA A 13 28.44 -7.95 -4.00
N LYS A 14 28.69 -8.80 -5.00
CA LYS A 14 29.48 -10.04 -4.87
C LYS A 14 30.94 -9.82 -4.47
N SER A 15 31.49 -8.63 -4.71
CA SER A 15 32.89 -8.30 -4.43
C SER A 15 33.05 -7.31 -3.29
N LEU A 16 32.00 -7.08 -2.49
CA LEU A 16 32.08 -6.21 -1.31
C LEU A 16 33.12 -6.77 -0.31
N PRO A 17 34.12 -5.96 0.09
CA PRO A 17 35.05 -6.36 1.14
C PRO A 17 34.33 -6.70 2.45
N GLY A 18 34.74 -7.78 3.11
CA GLY A 18 34.19 -8.21 4.40
C GLY A 18 32.95 -9.10 4.31
N THR A 19 32.39 -9.36 3.12
CA THR A 19 31.16 -10.17 2.97
C THR A 19 31.40 -11.59 2.45
N ASN A 20 32.65 -11.96 2.16
CA ASN A 20 33.05 -13.25 1.58
C ASN A 20 32.33 -13.62 0.27
N GLY A 21 31.76 -12.63 -0.43
CA GLY A 21 31.05 -12.83 -1.69
C GLY A 21 29.65 -13.43 -1.58
N GLU A 22 29.06 -13.42 -0.38
CA GLU A 22 27.74 -14.01 -0.11
C GLU A 22 26.56 -13.13 -0.59
N PHE A 23 26.79 -11.87 -0.97
CA PHE A 23 25.76 -10.98 -1.53
C PHE A 23 25.53 -11.29 -3.01
N THR A 24 24.84 -12.42 -3.26
CA THR A 24 24.54 -12.95 -4.60
C THR A 24 23.05 -12.90 -4.96
N SER A 25 22.26 -12.13 -4.21
CA SER A 25 20.85 -11.90 -4.45
C SER A 25 20.52 -10.41 -4.47
N ALA A 26 19.59 -10.00 -5.32
CA ALA A 26 19.06 -8.64 -5.38
C ALA A 26 17.53 -8.64 -5.26
N ARG A 27 16.99 -7.60 -4.64
CA ARG A 27 15.55 -7.35 -4.56
C ARG A 27 15.18 -6.31 -5.63
N LEU A 28 14.19 -6.62 -6.45
CA LEU A 28 13.58 -5.67 -7.38
C LEU A 28 12.27 -5.15 -6.79
N TYR A 29 11.91 -3.92 -7.12
CA TYR A 29 10.67 -3.28 -6.65
C TYR A 29 9.57 -3.23 -7.73
N THR A 30 9.93 -3.56 -8.97
CA THR A 30 9.06 -3.60 -10.14
C THR A 30 9.64 -4.57 -11.16
N MET A 31 8.79 -5.15 -12.01
CA MET A 31 9.18 -5.92 -13.18
C MET A 31 9.37 -5.05 -14.42
N ILE A 32 8.99 -3.77 -14.35
CA ILE A 32 8.93 -2.86 -15.49
C ILE A 32 10.23 -2.06 -15.63
N GLN A 33 10.74 -1.98 -16.86
CA GLN A 33 11.85 -1.10 -17.21
C GLN A 33 11.39 0.37 -17.10
N GLY A 34 12.14 1.16 -16.32
CA GLY A 34 11.85 2.59 -16.18
C GLY A 34 11.76 3.30 -17.54
N GLY A 35 10.71 4.11 -17.71
CA GLY A 35 10.40 4.79 -18.97
C GLY A 35 9.56 3.98 -19.97
N THR A 36 9.07 2.80 -19.58
CA THR A 36 8.19 1.95 -20.39
C THR A 36 6.89 1.62 -19.64
N THR A 37 5.90 1.06 -20.34
CA THR A 37 4.62 0.65 -19.74
C THR A 37 4.72 -0.73 -19.09
N ASP A 38 5.21 -1.73 -19.81
CA ASP A 38 5.16 -3.15 -19.42
C ASP A 38 6.38 -3.96 -19.92
N THR A 39 7.47 -3.29 -20.31
CA THR A 39 8.67 -3.97 -20.81
C THR A 39 9.45 -4.57 -19.64
N PRO A 40 9.92 -5.83 -19.73
CA PRO A 40 10.76 -6.43 -18.70
C PRO A 40 11.98 -5.57 -18.34
N ILE A 41 12.19 -5.36 -17.04
CA ILE A 41 13.32 -4.60 -16.52
C ILE A 41 14.66 -5.24 -16.91
N SER A 42 15.62 -4.40 -17.32
CA SER A 42 16.95 -4.83 -17.75
C SER A 42 17.81 -5.46 -16.65
N ALA A 43 17.36 -5.45 -15.40
CA ALA A 43 17.93 -6.22 -14.30
C ALA A 43 17.86 -7.74 -14.54
N ILE A 44 16.83 -8.22 -15.26
CA ILE A 44 16.65 -9.66 -15.54
C ILE A 44 17.79 -10.20 -16.41
N PRO A 45 18.09 -9.66 -17.60
CA PRO A 45 19.23 -10.13 -18.37
C PRO A 45 20.57 -9.87 -17.66
N ALA A 46 20.70 -8.85 -16.80
CA ALA A 46 21.88 -8.66 -15.96
C ALA A 46 22.05 -9.77 -14.90
N ALA A 47 20.94 -10.23 -14.31
CA ALA A 47 20.93 -11.31 -13.34
C ALA A 47 21.31 -12.64 -14.00
N ILE A 48 20.84 -12.90 -15.22
CA ILE A 48 21.24 -14.05 -16.01
C ILE A 48 22.74 -14.01 -16.31
N ASP A 49 23.26 -12.87 -16.78
CA ASP A 49 24.68 -12.71 -17.11
C ASP A 49 25.60 -12.92 -15.90
N THR A 50 25.20 -12.38 -14.75
CA THR A 50 26.00 -12.43 -13.53
C THR A 50 25.74 -13.66 -12.67
N GLN A 51 24.71 -14.47 -12.97
CA GLN A 51 24.19 -15.53 -12.08
C GLN A 51 23.80 -14.97 -10.70
N THR A 52 23.02 -13.89 -10.70
CA THR A 52 22.48 -13.26 -9.48
C THR A 52 21.05 -13.71 -9.28
N THR A 53 20.71 -14.15 -8.08
CA THR A 53 19.32 -14.52 -7.77
C THR A 53 18.47 -13.26 -7.54
N LEU A 54 17.18 -13.32 -7.82
CA LEU A 54 16.28 -12.18 -7.71
C LEU A 54 15.07 -12.49 -6.81
N LEU A 55 14.82 -11.62 -5.83
CA LEU A 55 13.50 -11.45 -5.26
C LEU A 55 12.74 -10.45 -6.15
N LEU A 56 11.73 -10.93 -6.87
CA LEU A 56 10.98 -10.12 -7.81
C LEU A 56 9.91 -9.31 -7.08
N GLY A 57 9.87 -8.00 -7.23
CA GLY A 57 8.78 -7.16 -6.76
C GLY A 57 7.85 -6.77 -7.91
N LEU A 58 6.54 -6.82 -7.68
CA LEU A 58 5.53 -6.25 -8.56
C LEU A 58 4.81 -5.14 -7.80
N TRP A 59 4.80 -3.91 -8.32
CA TRP A 59 4.18 -2.78 -7.64
C TRP A 59 2.65 -2.91 -7.59
N ALA A 60 2.07 -2.95 -6.39
CA ALA A 60 0.64 -3.20 -6.20
C ALA A 60 -0.21 -1.95 -5.88
N SER A 61 0.42 -0.86 -5.45
CA SER A 61 -0.27 0.34 -4.96
C SER A 61 -0.90 1.24 -6.03
N ALA A 62 -0.63 0.98 -7.32
CA ALA A 62 -1.16 1.79 -8.42
C ALA A 62 -2.48 1.27 -8.99
N GLY A 63 -3.03 0.18 -8.43
CA GLY A 63 -4.31 -0.39 -8.84
C GLY A 63 -4.19 -1.41 -9.99
N GLN A 64 -5.33 -1.97 -10.39
CA GLN A 64 -5.39 -3.15 -11.26
C GLN A 64 -4.76 -2.93 -12.65
N ALA A 65 -4.91 -1.75 -13.25
CA ALA A 65 -4.36 -1.48 -14.58
C ALA A 65 -2.82 -1.55 -14.56
N ASP A 66 -2.20 -0.89 -13.59
CA ASP A 66 -0.74 -0.90 -13.43
C ASP A 66 -0.22 -2.27 -12.99
N PHE A 67 -0.95 -2.98 -12.12
CA PHE A 67 -0.59 -4.35 -11.76
C PHE A 67 -0.66 -5.31 -12.98
N THR A 68 -1.57 -5.05 -13.93
CA THR A 68 -1.63 -5.82 -15.18
C THR A 68 -0.37 -5.60 -16.04
N ASN A 69 0.20 -4.39 -16.00
CA ASN A 69 1.48 -4.10 -16.67
C ASN A 69 2.63 -4.86 -16.01
N GLU A 70 2.68 -4.90 -14.67
CA GLU A 70 3.66 -5.68 -13.91
C GLU A 70 3.58 -7.18 -14.25
N LEU A 71 2.36 -7.72 -14.33
CA LEU A 71 2.10 -9.12 -14.69
C LEU A 71 2.49 -9.42 -16.15
N THR A 72 2.26 -8.47 -17.05
CA THR A 72 2.66 -8.56 -18.46
C THR A 72 4.18 -8.57 -18.60
N ALA A 73 4.88 -7.72 -17.86
CA ALA A 73 6.34 -7.71 -17.81
C ALA A 73 6.90 -9.03 -17.26
N LEU A 74 6.33 -9.54 -16.16
CA LEU A 74 6.72 -10.83 -15.56
C LEU A 74 6.56 -11.99 -16.55
N THR A 75 5.38 -12.14 -17.14
CA THR A 75 5.09 -13.24 -18.08
C THR A 75 5.91 -13.13 -19.37
N SER A 76 6.15 -11.92 -19.87
CA SER A 76 7.03 -11.67 -21.00
C SER A 76 8.47 -12.10 -20.72
N ALA A 77 8.99 -11.76 -19.53
CA ALA A 77 10.33 -12.18 -19.11
C ALA A 77 10.45 -13.70 -18.99
N ILE A 78 9.46 -14.36 -18.38
CA ILE A 78 9.41 -15.83 -18.26
C ILE A 78 9.40 -16.48 -19.64
N ASN A 79 8.59 -15.96 -20.57
CA ASN A 79 8.51 -16.50 -21.94
C ASN A 79 9.81 -16.28 -22.72
N GLN A 80 10.44 -15.12 -22.57
CA GLN A 80 11.65 -14.74 -23.29
C GLN A 80 12.88 -15.52 -22.82
N TYR A 81 13.07 -15.64 -21.49
CA TYR A 81 14.31 -16.17 -20.91
C TYR A 81 14.16 -17.58 -20.32
N ASN A 82 12.93 -18.06 -20.14
CA ASN A 82 12.62 -19.41 -19.70
C ASN A 82 13.44 -19.82 -18.45
N THR A 83 13.92 -21.06 -18.38
CA THR A 83 14.67 -21.59 -17.23
C THR A 83 15.95 -20.84 -16.89
N SER A 84 16.58 -20.14 -17.84
CA SER A 84 17.74 -19.29 -17.55
C SER A 84 17.38 -18.15 -16.58
N PHE A 85 16.14 -17.66 -16.64
CA PHE A 85 15.61 -16.69 -15.67
C PHE A 85 14.95 -17.38 -14.49
N THR A 86 14.03 -18.33 -14.72
CA THR A 86 13.20 -18.85 -13.62
C THR A 86 13.99 -19.62 -12.57
N SER A 87 15.14 -20.19 -12.92
CA SER A 87 16.06 -20.83 -11.96
C SER A 87 16.79 -19.84 -11.04
N LEU A 88 16.78 -18.54 -11.36
CA LEU A 88 17.39 -17.48 -10.57
C LEU A 88 16.38 -16.77 -9.65
N ILE A 89 15.09 -17.12 -9.68
CA ILE A 89 14.08 -16.43 -8.87
C ILE A 89 14.06 -17.04 -7.46
N ALA A 90 14.35 -16.22 -6.45
CA ALA A 90 14.26 -16.59 -5.04
C ALA A 90 12.80 -16.64 -4.55
N GLY A 91 11.98 -15.72 -5.05
CA GLY A 91 10.55 -15.61 -4.75
C GLY A 91 9.92 -14.42 -5.48
N ILE A 92 8.60 -14.30 -5.39
CA ILE A 92 7.83 -13.20 -5.98
C ILE A 92 7.11 -12.46 -4.85
N SER A 93 7.39 -11.17 -4.69
CA SER A 93 6.71 -10.24 -3.79
C SER A 93 5.63 -9.46 -4.54
N VAL A 94 4.40 -9.56 -4.06
CA VAL A 94 3.24 -8.83 -4.58
C VAL A 94 3.10 -7.52 -3.83
N GLY A 95 3.88 -6.51 -4.18
CA GLY A 95 3.91 -5.23 -3.50
C GLY A 95 4.99 -5.11 -2.42
N SER A 96 5.03 -3.94 -1.78
CA SER A 96 5.89 -3.55 -0.67
C SER A 96 5.23 -2.43 0.12
N GLU A 97 4.99 -2.62 1.41
CA GLU A 97 4.38 -1.65 2.32
C GLU A 97 3.00 -1.11 1.87
N ASP A 98 2.27 -1.91 1.08
CA ASP A 98 0.96 -1.51 0.56
C ASP A 98 -0.07 -1.39 1.68
N LEU A 99 -0.03 -2.30 2.66
CA LEU A 99 -0.93 -2.33 3.80
C LEU A 99 -0.53 -1.27 4.82
N TYR A 100 0.77 -1.07 5.05
CA TYR A 100 1.27 0.02 5.88
C TYR A 100 0.83 1.38 5.34
N ARG A 101 1.01 1.66 4.04
CA ARG A 101 0.56 2.93 3.42
C ARG A 101 -0.95 3.13 3.48
N ASN A 102 -1.73 2.06 3.61
CA ASN A 102 -3.18 2.11 3.82
C ASN A 102 -3.58 2.23 5.31
N SER A 103 -2.63 2.10 6.25
CA SER A 103 -2.88 2.25 7.69
C SER A 103 -2.96 3.72 8.11
N PRO A 104 -3.60 4.04 9.26
CA PRO A 104 -3.59 5.41 9.80
C PRO A 104 -2.19 5.98 9.95
N THR A 105 -1.23 5.17 10.41
CA THR A 105 0.18 5.57 10.60
C THR A 105 0.86 5.88 9.27
N GLY A 106 0.70 5.01 8.26
CA GLY A 106 1.30 5.23 6.95
C GLY A 106 0.73 6.45 6.23
N ILE A 107 -0.58 6.71 6.37
CA ILE A 107 -1.23 7.91 5.81
C ILE A 107 -0.67 9.19 6.45
N LEU A 108 -0.39 9.18 7.77
CA LEU A 108 0.23 10.31 8.47
C LEU A 108 1.69 10.51 8.08
N ALA A 109 2.45 9.42 7.94
CA ALA A 109 3.90 9.47 7.76
C ALA A 109 4.32 9.79 6.31
N ASN A 110 3.60 9.26 5.30
CA ASN A 110 4.11 9.22 3.92
C ASN A 110 3.46 10.24 2.97
N GLY A 111 2.51 11.05 3.43
CA GLY A 111 1.70 11.87 2.53
C GLY A 111 1.04 11.01 1.44
N TYR A 112 0.77 11.59 0.27
CA TYR A 112 -0.08 11.05 -0.80
C TYR A 112 0.36 9.74 -1.48
N ASN A 113 1.37 9.01 -0.98
CA ASN A 113 1.77 7.74 -1.58
C ASN A 113 0.67 6.67 -1.37
N ALA A 114 0.10 6.19 -2.47
CA ALA A 114 -0.98 5.19 -2.43
C ALA A 114 -0.50 3.88 -1.78
N GLY A 115 -1.34 3.29 -0.94
CA GLY A 115 -1.25 1.88 -0.54
C GLY A 115 -2.22 1.02 -1.36
N ALA A 116 -2.33 -0.26 -1.02
CA ALA A 116 -3.34 -1.15 -1.60
C ALA A 116 -4.20 -1.80 -0.51
N GLN A 117 -5.42 -2.21 -0.85
CA GLN A 117 -6.28 -2.90 0.09
C GLN A 117 -5.81 -4.36 0.26
N PRO A 118 -6.04 -4.99 1.45
CA PRO A 118 -5.74 -6.40 1.66
C PRO A 118 -6.35 -7.32 0.58
N ALA A 119 -7.58 -7.02 0.16
CA ALA A 119 -8.28 -7.78 -0.88
C ALA A 119 -7.61 -7.67 -2.26
N ASP A 120 -7.03 -6.51 -2.59
CA ASP A 120 -6.30 -6.31 -3.84
C ASP A 120 -5.03 -7.16 -3.84
N ILE A 121 -4.27 -7.15 -2.73
CA ILE A 121 -3.06 -7.99 -2.60
C ILE A 121 -3.38 -9.48 -2.73
N VAL A 122 -4.44 -9.96 -2.06
CA VAL A 122 -4.90 -11.35 -2.20
C VAL A 122 -5.29 -11.68 -3.64
N SER A 123 -6.02 -10.79 -4.31
CA SER A 123 -6.40 -10.93 -5.72
C SER A 123 -5.17 -11.01 -6.63
N PHE A 124 -4.21 -10.11 -6.44
CA PHE A 124 -2.96 -10.03 -7.19
C PHE A 124 -2.06 -11.26 -7.02
N ILE A 125 -1.97 -11.81 -5.81
CA ILE A 125 -1.32 -13.12 -5.55
C ILE A 125 -1.99 -14.21 -6.39
N GLY A 126 -3.33 -14.25 -6.41
CA GLY A 126 -4.09 -15.20 -7.23
C GLY A 126 -3.84 -15.03 -8.74
N GLN A 127 -3.77 -13.79 -9.22
CA GLN A 127 -3.49 -13.47 -10.62
C GLN A 127 -2.09 -13.93 -11.04
N ILE A 128 -1.07 -13.71 -10.21
CA ILE A 128 0.29 -14.21 -10.47
C ILE A 128 0.29 -15.73 -10.53
N ARG A 129 -0.31 -16.42 -9.53
CA ARG A 129 -0.40 -17.89 -9.52
C ARG A 129 -1.02 -18.42 -10.79
N ALA A 130 -2.13 -17.82 -11.24
CA ALA A 130 -2.80 -18.21 -12.47
C ALA A 130 -1.92 -17.98 -13.72
N ALA A 131 -1.24 -16.84 -13.80
CA ALA A 131 -0.41 -16.48 -14.94
C ALA A 131 0.83 -17.38 -15.09
N ILE A 132 1.43 -17.84 -13.99
CA ILE A 132 2.65 -18.66 -14.03
C ILE A 132 2.37 -20.18 -14.02
N ALA A 133 1.13 -20.62 -13.81
CA ALA A 133 0.76 -22.02 -13.59
C ALA A 133 1.21 -22.99 -14.69
N GLN A 134 1.29 -22.54 -15.94
CA GLN A 134 1.69 -23.36 -17.10
C GLN A 134 3.07 -22.95 -17.65
N THR A 135 3.93 -22.45 -16.76
CA THR A 135 5.28 -21.99 -17.10
C THR A 135 6.32 -22.68 -16.21
N PRO A 136 7.63 -22.57 -16.54
CA PRO A 136 8.71 -23.00 -15.65
C PRO A 136 8.74 -22.29 -14.27
N ALA A 137 7.94 -21.25 -14.08
CA ALA A 137 7.80 -20.51 -12.82
C ALA A 137 6.67 -21.05 -11.90
N SER A 138 5.91 -22.07 -12.32
CA SER A 138 4.72 -22.57 -11.60
C SER A 138 4.94 -22.99 -10.14
N GLY A 139 6.17 -23.36 -9.76
CA GLY A 139 6.53 -23.76 -8.39
C GLY A 139 7.17 -22.66 -7.54
N LEU A 140 7.25 -21.41 -8.03
CA LEU A 140 7.91 -20.33 -7.29
C LEU A 140 7.05 -19.86 -6.10
N PRO A 141 7.66 -19.60 -4.94
CA PRO A 141 6.94 -19.14 -3.77
C PRO A 141 6.55 -17.66 -3.90
N ILE A 142 5.28 -17.35 -3.66
CA ILE A 142 4.72 -16.00 -3.78
C ILE A 142 4.38 -15.47 -2.39
N GLY A 143 4.83 -14.27 -2.08
CA GLY A 143 4.57 -13.58 -0.82
C GLY A 143 4.21 -12.12 -1.03
N HIS A 144 4.08 -11.42 0.08
CA HIS A 144 3.95 -9.97 0.15
C HIS A 144 4.97 -9.44 1.15
N VAL A 145 5.38 -8.20 0.97
CA VAL A 145 6.34 -7.52 1.84
C VAL A 145 5.67 -6.32 2.48
N ASP A 146 5.75 -6.24 3.80
CA ASP A 146 5.22 -5.09 4.54
C ASP A 146 5.96 -4.89 5.86
N THR A 147 5.65 -3.78 6.53
CA THR A 147 6.15 -3.48 7.87
C THR A 147 5.64 -4.49 8.91
N TRP A 148 6.40 -4.68 10.00
CA TRP A 148 5.94 -5.52 11.10
C TRP A 148 4.58 -5.05 11.68
N THR A 149 4.33 -3.74 11.70
CA THR A 149 3.07 -3.16 12.21
C THR A 149 1.88 -3.49 11.33
N ALA A 150 2.08 -3.59 10.00
CA ALA A 150 1.06 -4.09 9.10
C ALA A 150 0.78 -5.58 9.31
N TRP A 151 1.80 -6.39 9.57
CA TRP A 151 1.61 -7.82 9.79
C TRP A 151 0.86 -8.14 11.08
N VAL A 152 1.14 -7.44 12.17
CA VAL A 152 0.44 -7.66 13.46
C VAL A 152 -0.99 -7.09 13.48
N ASN A 153 -1.38 -6.33 12.45
CA ASN A 153 -2.74 -5.86 12.30
C ASN A 153 -3.62 -6.98 11.72
N GLY A 154 -4.47 -7.58 12.55
CA GLY A 154 -5.34 -8.70 12.17
C GLY A 154 -6.32 -8.43 11.02
N SER A 155 -6.56 -7.17 10.63
CA SER A 155 -7.32 -6.87 9.40
C SER A 155 -6.62 -7.37 8.12
N ASN A 156 -5.32 -7.70 8.22
CA ASN A 156 -4.49 -8.14 7.12
C ASN A 156 -4.29 -9.67 7.07
N ASP A 157 -4.91 -10.43 7.98
CA ASP A 157 -4.73 -11.89 8.10
C ASP A 157 -5.00 -12.65 6.79
N ALA A 158 -5.93 -12.14 5.96
CA ALA A 158 -6.24 -12.73 4.66
C ALA A 158 -5.04 -12.70 3.70
N VAL A 159 -4.20 -11.66 3.78
CA VAL A 159 -2.96 -11.54 2.98
C VAL A 159 -1.96 -12.58 3.45
N ILE A 160 -1.77 -12.73 4.78
CA ILE A 160 -0.92 -13.79 5.35
C ILE A 160 -1.40 -15.15 4.84
N GLY A 161 -2.71 -15.41 4.85
CA GLY A 161 -3.31 -16.66 4.37
C GLY A 161 -3.04 -16.96 2.89
N ALA A 162 -2.99 -15.95 2.03
CA ALA A 162 -2.75 -16.10 0.59
C ALA A 162 -1.28 -16.31 0.21
N CYS A 163 -0.35 -15.86 1.06
CA CYS A 163 1.09 -15.94 0.83
C CYS A 163 1.67 -17.34 1.12
N ASP A 164 2.77 -17.69 0.45
CA ASP A 164 3.62 -18.85 0.79
C ASP A 164 4.68 -18.49 1.86
N TRP A 165 5.08 -17.22 1.89
CA TRP A 165 6.01 -16.60 2.83
C TRP A 165 5.62 -15.13 3.03
N ILE A 166 6.00 -14.52 4.16
CA ILE A 166 5.80 -13.07 4.38
C ILE A 166 7.16 -12.38 4.55
N GLY A 167 7.31 -11.20 3.96
CA GLY A 167 8.52 -10.38 4.08
C GLY A 167 8.29 -9.24 5.05
N MET A 168 9.23 -9.07 5.98
CA MET A 168 9.23 -7.99 6.93
C MET A 168 10.22 -6.91 6.50
N ASP A 169 9.70 -5.69 6.39
CA ASP A 169 10.50 -4.47 6.35
C ASP A 169 10.51 -3.86 7.77
N ALA A 170 11.69 -3.69 8.35
CA ALA A 170 11.80 -3.15 9.71
C ALA A 170 13.04 -2.27 9.88
N TYR A 171 12.80 -1.02 10.28
CA TYR A 171 13.82 -0.02 10.51
C TYR A 171 13.65 0.56 11.92
N PRO A 172 14.40 0.08 12.93
CA PRO A 172 14.37 0.65 14.28
C PRO A 172 14.57 2.16 14.29
N TYR A 173 15.39 2.68 13.37
CA TYR A 173 15.62 4.11 13.14
C TYR A 173 14.31 4.93 13.06
N PHE A 174 13.27 4.44 12.39
CA PHE A 174 12.00 5.14 12.20
C PHE A 174 10.96 4.88 13.31
N GLN A 175 11.28 4.08 14.34
CA GLN A 175 10.34 3.77 15.44
C GLN A 175 10.29 4.89 16.49
N THR A 176 9.90 6.09 16.10
CA THR A 176 10.01 7.33 16.89
C THR A 176 9.05 7.42 18.09
N THR A 177 8.07 6.53 18.20
CA THR A 177 7.12 6.47 19.32
C THR A 177 7.62 5.61 20.49
N ILE A 178 8.77 4.95 20.32
CA ILE A 178 9.45 4.15 21.35
C ILE A 178 10.94 4.54 21.43
N ALA A 179 11.68 3.90 22.34
CA ALA A 179 13.14 4.06 22.36
C ALA A 179 13.75 3.49 21.07
N ASN A 180 14.48 4.33 20.35
CA ASN A 180 15.06 3.99 19.05
C ASN A 180 16.53 4.41 18.90
N SER A 181 17.25 4.61 20.00
CA SER A 181 18.71 4.82 19.93
C SER A 181 19.42 3.58 19.36
N ILE A 182 20.65 3.75 18.87
CA ILE A 182 21.44 2.63 18.36
C ILE A 182 21.65 1.53 19.41
N ASP A 183 21.77 1.91 20.70
CA ASP A 183 21.99 0.99 21.82
C ASP A 183 20.85 -0.02 22.02
N VAL A 184 19.63 0.31 21.57
CA VAL A 184 18.44 -0.55 21.68
C VAL A 184 17.97 -1.09 20.33
N ALA A 185 18.59 -0.67 19.22
CA ALA A 185 18.15 -0.99 17.87
C ALA A 185 18.11 -2.50 17.59
N ASN A 186 19.06 -3.25 18.15
CA ASN A 186 19.11 -4.71 18.04
C ASN A 186 17.86 -5.37 18.62
N SER A 187 17.53 -5.06 19.89
CA SER A 187 16.31 -5.58 20.53
C SER A 187 15.05 -5.10 19.81
N THR A 188 14.99 -3.82 19.44
CA THR A 188 13.83 -3.26 18.72
C THR A 188 13.59 -3.96 17.38
N PHE A 189 14.66 -4.34 16.66
CA PHE A 189 14.53 -5.11 15.43
C PHE A 189 14.02 -6.53 15.68
N PHE A 190 14.61 -7.27 16.63
CA PHE A 190 14.20 -8.65 16.89
C PHE A 190 12.83 -8.76 17.56
N ASP A 191 12.41 -7.77 18.35
CA ASP A 191 11.04 -7.68 18.85
C ASP A 191 10.03 -7.56 17.69
N ALA A 192 10.33 -6.74 16.68
CA ALA A 192 9.52 -6.63 15.47
C ALA A 192 9.52 -7.92 14.63
N TYR A 193 10.68 -8.58 14.51
CA TYR A 193 10.81 -9.87 13.83
C TYR A 193 9.98 -10.95 14.52
N ASP A 194 10.11 -11.10 15.84
CA ASP A 194 9.40 -12.09 16.64
C ASP A 194 7.88 -11.85 16.63
N ALA A 195 7.45 -10.59 16.67
CA ALA A 195 6.05 -10.22 16.51
C ALA A 195 5.49 -10.63 15.14
N THR A 196 6.29 -10.46 14.08
CA THR A 196 5.92 -10.90 12.72
C THR A 196 5.86 -12.44 12.63
N VAL A 197 6.82 -13.14 13.22
CA VAL A 197 6.84 -14.61 13.28
C VAL A 197 5.61 -15.15 14.01
N ALA A 198 5.19 -14.51 15.11
CA ALA A 198 4.04 -14.92 15.90
C ALA A 198 2.72 -14.94 15.10
N VAL A 199 2.59 -14.07 14.10
CA VAL A 199 1.39 -13.99 13.23
C VAL A 199 1.56 -14.69 11.88
N ALA A 200 2.77 -15.20 11.56
CA ALA A 200 3.09 -15.78 10.25
C ALA A 200 2.37 -17.10 9.93
N GLN A 201 1.59 -17.67 10.86
CA GLN A 201 0.85 -18.93 10.69
C GLN A 201 1.77 -20.10 10.28
N GLY A 202 3.00 -20.14 10.82
CA GLY A 202 4.00 -21.16 10.50
C GLY A 202 4.71 -20.98 9.16
N LYS A 203 4.42 -19.91 8.41
CA LYS A 203 5.13 -19.57 7.17
C LYS A 203 6.49 -18.97 7.47
N HIS A 204 7.40 -19.07 6.50
CA HIS A 204 8.71 -18.42 6.61
C HIS A 204 8.55 -16.89 6.64
N VAL A 205 9.29 -16.25 7.55
CA VAL A 205 9.44 -14.79 7.61
C VAL A 205 10.81 -14.41 7.07
N TRP A 206 10.82 -13.66 5.96
CA TRP A 206 12.04 -13.13 5.36
C TRP A 206 12.27 -11.68 5.81
N VAL A 207 13.52 -11.24 5.88
CA VAL A 207 13.86 -9.84 6.15
C VAL A 207 14.11 -9.18 4.80
N THR A 208 13.13 -8.48 4.28
CA THR A 208 13.16 -7.97 2.90
C THR A 208 13.72 -6.57 2.82
N GLU A 209 13.72 -5.84 3.92
CA GLU A 209 14.44 -4.59 4.11
C GLU A 209 14.76 -4.34 5.58
N THR A 210 15.99 -3.92 5.82
CA THR A 210 16.40 -3.25 7.06
C THR A 210 17.73 -2.55 6.80
N GLY A 211 18.06 -1.58 7.64
CA GLY A 211 19.31 -0.83 7.57
C GLY A 211 19.34 0.28 8.61
N TRP A 212 20.47 0.96 8.71
CA TRP A 212 20.63 2.16 9.52
C TRP A 212 21.31 3.24 8.69
N PRO A 213 20.78 4.48 8.69
CA PRO A 213 21.30 5.49 7.80
C PRO A 213 22.69 5.99 8.19
N VAL A 214 23.53 6.16 7.18
CA VAL A 214 24.92 6.64 7.32
C VAL A 214 25.00 8.16 7.46
N SER A 215 23.95 8.87 7.03
CA SER A 215 23.79 10.31 7.20
C SER A 215 22.30 10.72 7.08
N GLY A 216 21.94 11.88 7.63
CA GLY A 216 20.56 12.37 7.63
C GLY A 216 20.21 13.13 8.90
N PRO A 217 18.94 13.55 9.06
CA PRO A 217 18.43 14.08 10.33
C PRO A 217 18.52 13.03 11.45
N GLN A 218 18.31 13.44 12.69
CA GLN A 218 18.07 12.51 13.80
C GLN A 218 16.56 12.29 13.92
N GLU A 219 16.13 11.03 14.07
CA GLU A 219 14.74 10.67 14.31
C GLU A 219 14.56 10.23 15.77
N ASN A 220 13.88 11.04 16.58
CA ASN A 220 13.79 10.83 18.04
C ASN A 220 15.18 10.65 18.70
N GLN A 221 15.57 9.43 19.09
CA GLN A 221 16.88 9.11 19.67
C GLN A 221 17.85 8.48 18.66
N ALA A 222 17.38 8.16 17.45
CA ALA A 222 18.14 7.49 16.40
C ALA A 222 19.00 8.49 15.62
N VAL A 223 20.32 8.45 15.85
CA VAL A 223 21.27 9.30 15.13
C VAL A 223 21.74 8.59 13.86
N ALA A 224 21.50 9.19 12.70
CA ALA A 224 22.05 8.76 11.41
C ALA A 224 23.56 9.04 11.35
N SER A 225 24.39 8.01 11.25
CA SER A 225 25.85 8.15 11.16
C SER A 225 26.51 6.84 10.71
N VAL A 226 27.66 6.94 10.04
CA VAL A 226 28.48 5.77 9.68
C VAL A 226 28.81 4.87 10.89
N PRO A 227 29.25 5.38 12.06
CA PRO A 227 29.50 4.53 13.22
C PRO A 227 28.26 3.76 13.71
N ASN A 228 27.08 4.40 13.73
CA ASN A 228 25.86 3.70 14.14
C ASN A 228 25.40 2.68 13.09
N ALA A 229 25.62 2.97 11.80
CA ALA A 229 25.36 1.99 10.74
C ALA A 229 26.25 0.74 10.87
N GLU A 230 27.52 0.91 11.25
CA GLU A 230 28.40 -0.22 11.55
C GLU A 230 27.92 -1.04 12.75
N ILE A 231 27.52 -0.39 13.85
CA ILE A 231 26.98 -1.07 15.03
C ILE A 231 25.74 -1.88 14.63
N TYR A 232 24.81 -1.26 13.91
CA TYR A 232 23.58 -1.92 13.49
C TYR A 232 23.85 -3.12 12.55
N TRP A 233 24.82 -2.99 11.64
CA TRP A 233 25.28 -4.11 10.82
C TRP A 233 25.82 -5.27 11.66
N GLN A 234 26.72 -4.98 12.62
CA GLN A 234 27.33 -6.01 13.46
C GLN A 234 26.30 -6.72 14.35
N ASP A 235 25.32 -5.98 14.88
CA ASP A 235 24.32 -6.53 15.79
C ASP A 235 23.20 -7.30 15.05
N VAL A 236 22.71 -6.74 13.94
CA VAL A 236 21.55 -7.27 13.21
C VAL A 236 21.96 -8.08 11.98
N ALA A 237 22.67 -7.49 11.01
CA ALA A 237 23.00 -8.19 9.77
C ALA A 237 23.78 -9.48 10.04
N CYS A 238 24.81 -9.42 10.87
CA CYS A 238 25.64 -10.59 11.21
C CYS A 238 24.90 -11.67 12.03
N THR A 239 23.74 -11.35 12.60
CA THR A 239 22.87 -12.32 13.27
C THR A 239 21.96 -13.02 12.27
N LEU A 240 21.46 -12.29 11.26
CA LEU A 240 20.54 -12.74 10.22
C LEU A 240 21.20 -13.55 9.10
N LEU A 241 22.34 -13.06 8.59
CA LEU A 241 22.99 -13.57 7.39
C LEU A 241 23.38 -15.05 7.56
N GLY A 242 23.02 -15.86 6.56
CA GLY A 242 23.20 -17.32 6.58
C GLY A 242 22.11 -18.12 7.32
N LYS A 243 21.14 -17.45 7.96
CA LYS A 243 20.05 -18.11 8.71
C LYS A 243 18.66 -17.74 8.18
N ILE A 244 18.48 -16.48 7.80
CA ILE A 244 17.22 -15.93 7.32
C ILE A 244 17.47 -15.27 5.96
N ASN A 245 16.58 -15.49 4.99
CA ASN A 245 16.61 -14.77 3.72
C ASN A 245 16.54 -13.28 4.01
N THR A 246 17.61 -12.55 3.67
CA THR A 246 17.82 -11.16 4.07
C THR A 246 18.27 -10.33 2.88
N TRP A 247 17.58 -9.22 2.61
CA TRP A 247 18.00 -8.19 1.67
C TRP A 247 18.25 -6.89 2.45
N TRP A 248 19.50 -6.45 2.45
CA TRP A 248 19.95 -5.28 3.22
C TRP A 248 19.79 -4.00 2.40
N PHE A 249 19.21 -2.97 3.02
CA PHE A 249 18.94 -1.69 2.36
C PHE A 249 20.04 -0.66 2.67
N THR A 250 20.80 -0.18 1.69
CA THR A 250 20.89 -0.58 0.27
C THR A 250 22.36 -0.55 -0.19
N LEU A 251 22.69 -1.17 -1.34
CA LEU A 251 24.07 -1.16 -1.87
C LEU A 251 24.55 0.28 -2.10
N GLN A 252 23.83 1.03 -2.92
CA GLN A 252 24.11 2.41 -3.26
C GLN A 252 22.82 3.22 -3.16
N ASP A 253 22.93 4.44 -2.64
CA ASP A 253 21.82 5.38 -2.63
C ASP A 253 21.41 5.81 -4.05
N ALA A 254 20.18 6.31 -4.19
CA ALA A 254 19.72 6.87 -5.44
C ALA A 254 20.66 7.99 -5.95
N ALA A 255 20.84 8.03 -7.27
CA ALA A 255 21.66 9.02 -7.96
C ALA A 255 20.79 9.82 -8.97
N PRO A 256 21.14 11.08 -9.29
CA PRO A 256 22.32 11.83 -8.83
C PRO A 256 22.15 12.49 -7.45
N THR A 257 20.93 12.49 -6.91
CA THR A 257 20.63 13.14 -5.64
C THR A 257 20.63 12.10 -4.52
N THR A 258 21.61 12.18 -3.62
CA THR A 258 21.65 11.37 -2.41
C THR A 258 20.41 11.66 -1.55
N PRO A 259 19.61 10.65 -1.17
CA PRO A 259 18.48 10.81 -0.27
C PRO A 259 18.88 11.30 1.12
N SER A 260 17.92 11.86 1.86
CA SER A 260 18.07 12.19 3.28
C SER A 260 16.86 11.62 4.03
N PRO A 261 17.06 10.63 4.92
CA PRO A 261 18.34 10.01 5.28
C PRO A 261 18.92 9.11 4.17
N SER A 262 20.23 8.86 4.21
CA SER A 262 20.99 8.07 3.23
C SER A 262 21.42 6.73 3.84
N PHE A 263 21.28 5.63 3.08
CA PHE A 263 21.46 4.25 3.55
C PHE A 263 22.53 3.46 2.78
N GLY A 264 23.12 4.02 1.73
CA GLY A 264 24.08 3.33 0.88
C GLY A 264 25.25 2.70 1.65
N ILE A 265 25.56 1.44 1.38
CA ILE A 265 26.76 0.76 1.88
C ILE A 265 28.02 1.34 1.24
N VAL A 266 27.96 1.72 -0.03
CA VAL A 266 29.03 2.43 -0.75
C VAL A 266 28.61 3.86 -1.08
N GLY A 267 29.59 4.74 -1.31
CA GLY A 267 29.33 6.12 -1.69
C GLY A 267 28.81 6.28 -3.12
N ALA A 268 28.80 7.52 -3.61
CA ALA A 268 28.34 7.85 -4.97
C ALA A 268 29.16 7.17 -6.09
N ASP A 269 30.43 6.81 -5.82
CA ASP A 269 31.19 5.89 -6.66
C ASP A 269 30.92 4.45 -6.22
N LEU A 270 30.31 3.66 -7.10
CA LEU A 270 29.98 2.25 -6.88
C LEU A 270 31.22 1.43 -6.48
N ASN A 271 32.40 1.81 -6.96
CA ASN A 271 33.66 1.11 -6.69
C ASN A 271 34.39 1.60 -5.43
N SER A 272 33.84 2.59 -4.72
CA SER A 272 34.39 3.06 -3.44
C SER A 272 34.38 1.94 -2.39
N ALA A 273 35.28 2.05 -1.41
CA ALA A 273 35.27 1.14 -0.25
C ALA A 273 33.92 1.23 0.49
N PRO A 274 33.45 0.15 1.11
CA PRO A 274 32.28 0.22 2.01
C PRO A 274 32.48 1.33 3.05
N LEU A 275 31.40 2.05 3.36
CA LEU A 275 31.44 3.16 4.31
C LEU A 275 31.71 2.70 5.75
N TYR A 276 31.44 1.43 6.06
CA TYR A 276 31.71 0.78 7.36
C TYR A 276 32.18 -0.67 7.16
N ASN A 277 32.75 -1.28 8.22
CA ASN A 277 33.28 -2.64 8.15
C ASN A 277 32.16 -3.70 8.10
N LEU A 278 32.07 -4.41 6.97
CA LEU A 278 31.07 -5.45 6.76
C LEU A 278 31.48 -6.83 7.32
N THR A 279 32.71 -6.98 7.83
CA THR A 279 33.20 -8.26 8.38
C THR A 279 32.50 -8.59 9.68
N CYS A 280 31.80 -9.72 9.75
CA CYS A 280 31.12 -10.15 10.95
C CYS A 280 32.08 -10.68 12.02
N ASN A 281 32.16 -9.99 13.17
CA ASN A 281 33.14 -10.27 14.22
C ASN A 281 32.91 -11.60 14.98
N ASN A 282 31.68 -12.14 14.97
CA ASN A 282 31.29 -13.29 15.80
C ASN A 282 31.54 -14.67 15.17
N GLY A 283 32.30 -14.77 14.08
CA GLY A 283 32.56 -16.06 13.43
C GLY A 283 31.31 -16.72 12.82
N ASN A 284 30.19 -15.99 12.71
CA ASN A 284 29.07 -16.36 11.84
C ASN A 284 29.49 -16.13 10.38
N THR A 285 30.49 -16.87 9.92
CA THR A 285 30.68 -17.14 8.50
C THR A 285 29.61 -18.15 8.10
N PRO A 286 28.63 -17.82 7.24
CA PRO A 286 27.75 -18.83 6.67
C PRO A 286 28.63 -19.78 5.85
N SER A 287 28.71 -21.04 6.26
CA SER A 287 29.43 -22.05 5.51
C SER A 287 28.62 -22.36 4.25
N SER A 288 29.22 -22.13 3.08
CA SER A 288 28.60 -22.40 1.77
C SER A 288 28.35 -23.90 1.58
N SER A 289 27.18 -24.38 1.99
CA SER A 289 26.68 -25.70 1.58
C SER A 289 25.18 -25.83 1.86
N ALA A 290 24.35 -25.36 0.92
CA ALA A 290 23.00 -25.87 0.70
C ALA A 290 22.66 -25.74 -0.79
N ALA A 291 23.22 -26.64 -1.60
CA ALA A 291 22.68 -26.94 -2.92
C ALA A 291 21.34 -27.66 -2.76
N ALA A 292 20.34 -27.21 -3.52
CA ALA A 292 19.10 -27.85 -3.92
C ALA A 292 18.65 -29.12 -3.15
N SER A 293 17.59 -29.00 -2.35
CA SER A 293 16.77 -30.15 -1.94
C SER A 293 15.46 -30.14 -2.74
N SER A 294 15.38 -30.99 -3.76
CA SER A 294 14.11 -31.34 -4.42
C SER A 294 13.20 -32.11 -3.47
N PRO A 295 11.86 -32.00 -3.57
CA PRO A 295 10.96 -32.67 -2.65
C PRO A 295 10.89 -34.17 -2.97
N SER A 296 11.31 -35.01 -2.01
CA SER A 296 11.03 -36.45 -2.04
C SER A 296 9.77 -36.73 -1.22
N SER A 297 8.81 -37.37 -1.88
CA SER A 297 7.56 -37.89 -1.34
C SER A 297 7.82 -38.96 -0.27
N VAL A 298 7.21 -38.78 0.91
CA VAL A 298 7.15 -39.82 1.95
C VAL A 298 5.71 -40.32 2.11
N VAL A 299 5.50 -41.51 1.56
CA VAL A 299 4.42 -42.42 1.95
C VAL A 299 4.69 -42.93 3.37
N SER A 300 3.77 -42.70 4.30
CA SER A 300 3.83 -43.31 5.63
C SER A 300 3.06 -44.63 5.63
N ALA A 301 3.80 -45.74 5.61
CA ALA A 301 3.31 -47.03 6.05
C ALA A 301 3.65 -47.19 7.54
N VAL A 302 2.65 -47.46 8.37
CA VAL A 302 2.86 -47.89 9.77
C VAL A 302 2.28 -49.29 9.95
N SER A 303 3.16 -50.23 10.27
CA SER A 303 2.81 -51.56 10.75
C SER A 303 2.90 -51.60 12.27
N SER A 304 1.78 -52.02 12.85
CA SER A 304 1.56 -52.85 14.05
C SER A 304 2.71 -53.10 15.03
N ALA A 305 2.43 -52.80 16.31
CA ALA A 305 2.86 -53.63 17.43
C ALA A 305 1.81 -53.61 18.55
N THR A 306 1.60 -54.79 19.12
CA THR A 306 0.48 -55.27 19.92
C THR A 306 0.72 -55.13 21.44
N ALA A 307 -0.37 -55.09 22.23
CA ALA A 307 -0.62 -55.78 23.54
C ALA A 307 -1.42 -54.89 24.55
N PRO A 308 -2.07 -55.44 25.61
CA PRO A 308 -3.47 -55.89 25.55
C PRO A 308 -4.39 -55.43 26.71
N ALA A 309 -5.70 -55.65 26.51
CA ALA A 309 -6.81 -55.93 27.47
C ALA A 309 -6.99 -55.03 28.74
N SER A 310 -8.18 -54.48 29.05
CA SER A 310 -9.36 -55.25 29.49
C SER A 310 -10.63 -54.39 29.69
N SER A 311 -11.77 -54.99 29.35
CA SER A 311 -13.11 -55.01 30.01
C SER A 311 -14.05 -53.79 30.11
N ALA A 312 -15.25 -54.02 29.54
CA ALA A 312 -16.62 -53.64 29.98
C ALA A 312 -17.07 -52.17 29.82
N GLY A 313 -18.26 -51.83 29.31
CA GLY A 313 -19.39 -52.58 28.78
C GLY A 313 -20.54 -51.63 28.35
N LEU A 314 -21.37 -52.11 27.41
CA LEU A 314 -22.83 -51.93 27.21
C LEU A 314 -23.49 -50.53 27.09
N ASN A 315 -23.98 -50.19 25.88
CA ASN A 315 -25.41 -50.11 25.45
C ASN A 315 -25.53 -49.28 24.12
N THR A 316 -25.95 -49.86 22.98
CA THR A 316 -27.31 -49.87 22.36
C THR A 316 -27.88 -48.46 22.10
N GLU A 317 -28.23 -47.97 20.89
CA GLU A 317 -29.09 -48.44 19.79
C GLU A 317 -28.73 -47.71 18.46
N SER A 318 -28.51 -48.41 17.33
CA SER A 318 -29.33 -48.51 16.06
C SER A 318 -29.91 -47.20 15.49
N VAL A 319 -29.75 -46.90 14.18
CA VAL A 319 -30.54 -47.42 13.04
C VAL A 319 -29.71 -47.55 11.74
N THR A 320 -30.01 -48.59 10.98
CA THR A 320 -29.41 -49.04 9.71
C THR A 320 -30.38 -48.82 8.53
N ILE A 321 -29.86 -48.97 7.29
CA ILE A 321 -30.50 -49.37 6.00
C ILE A 321 -30.72 -48.18 5.03
N ALA A 322 -30.35 -48.20 3.74
CA ALA A 322 -29.54 -49.09 2.90
C ALA A 322 -29.29 -48.39 1.54
N THR A 323 -28.22 -48.79 0.85
CA THR A 323 -28.00 -48.62 -0.60
C THR A 323 -28.84 -49.63 -1.42
N PRO A 324 -29.08 -49.38 -2.72
CA PRO A 324 -28.27 -50.08 -3.73
C PRO A 324 -27.88 -49.27 -5.00
N HIS A 325 -26.76 -49.70 -5.60
CA HIS A 325 -26.18 -49.44 -6.95
C HIS A 325 -27.03 -50.07 -8.10
N PRO A 326 -26.62 -50.12 -9.39
CA PRO A 326 -25.82 -49.24 -10.29
C PRO A 326 -26.48 -49.06 -11.71
N GLU A 327 -25.70 -48.55 -12.70
CA GLU A 327 -25.88 -48.59 -14.18
C GLU A 327 -26.82 -47.52 -14.80
N THR A 328 -26.51 -46.78 -15.88
CA THR A 328 -25.77 -47.02 -17.14
C THR A 328 -25.44 -45.67 -17.85
N SER A 329 -24.36 -45.63 -18.66
CA SER A 329 -24.15 -44.62 -19.72
C SER A 329 -24.99 -44.96 -20.97
N PRO A 330 -25.20 -44.02 -21.91
CA PRO A 330 -24.50 -44.13 -23.21
C PRO A 330 -24.04 -42.80 -23.88
N THR A 331 -22.85 -42.90 -24.52
CA THR A 331 -22.39 -42.43 -25.85
C THR A 331 -22.69 -41.03 -26.45
N SER A 332 -21.57 -40.31 -26.67
CA SER A 332 -21.04 -39.75 -27.94
C SER A 332 -21.94 -39.07 -28.99
N VAL A 333 -21.53 -37.87 -29.40
CA VAL A 333 -21.84 -37.25 -30.70
C VAL A 333 -20.54 -36.77 -31.35
N THR A 334 -20.35 -37.11 -32.63
CA THR A 334 -19.24 -36.72 -33.51
C THR A 334 -19.80 -36.16 -34.82
N LEU A 335 -18.97 -35.35 -35.52
CA LEU A 335 -19.04 -34.83 -36.91
C LEU A 335 -19.66 -33.41 -37.03
N SER A 336 -19.13 -32.45 -37.80
CA SER A 336 -18.01 -32.43 -38.76
C SER A 336 -17.62 -30.99 -39.15
N GLN A 337 -16.41 -30.86 -39.72
CA GLN A 337 -15.80 -29.68 -40.33
C GLN A 337 -16.54 -29.14 -41.57
N THR A 338 -16.38 -27.84 -41.85
CA THR A 338 -16.23 -27.30 -43.21
C THR A 338 -15.43 -25.99 -43.26
N SER A 339 -14.29 -26.07 -43.93
CA SER A 339 -13.70 -25.18 -44.95
C SER A 339 -13.46 -23.68 -44.73
N ALA A 340 -12.18 -23.35 -44.97
CA ALA A 340 -11.58 -22.05 -45.19
C ALA A 340 -12.10 -21.31 -46.44
N LEU A 341 -12.02 -19.98 -46.38
CA LEU A 341 -11.95 -19.09 -47.54
C LEU A 341 -10.85 -18.06 -47.32
N THR A 342 -9.81 -18.17 -48.13
CA THR A 342 -8.81 -17.15 -48.46
C THR A 342 -9.43 -15.98 -49.21
N LEU A 343 -9.02 -14.75 -48.91
CA LEU A 343 -9.02 -13.64 -49.87
C LEU A 343 -7.81 -12.74 -49.64
N GLN A 344 -7.35 -12.22 -50.77
CA GLN A 344 -5.99 -11.87 -51.14
C GLN A 344 -5.73 -10.37 -51.02
N SER A 345 -4.44 -10.04 -50.93
CA SER A 345 -3.84 -8.72 -50.81
C SER A 345 -4.25 -7.70 -51.88
N ALA A 346 -4.29 -6.42 -51.49
CA ALA A 346 -4.06 -5.30 -52.39
C ALA A 346 -3.36 -4.13 -51.66
N SER A 347 -2.28 -3.66 -52.26
CA SER A 347 -1.60 -2.35 -52.08
C SER A 347 -1.06 -1.98 -53.47
N PRO A 348 -0.60 -0.75 -53.77
CA PRO A 348 -0.67 0.52 -53.05
C PRO A 348 -1.28 1.66 -53.91
N ILE A 349 -1.60 2.81 -53.31
CA ILE A 349 -1.70 4.08 -54.05
C ILE A 349 -0.86 5.14 -53.33
N THR A 350 0.15 5.61 -54.04
CA THR A 350 0.96 6.80 -53.82
C THR A 350 0.26 8.05 -54.35
N THR A 351 0.29 9.16 -53.60
CA THR A 351 0.59 10.55 -54.01
C THR A 351 0.55 11.42 -52.74
N ALA A 352 1.67 11.96 -52.26
CA ALA A 352 2.38 13.17 -52.70
C ALA A 352 2.10 14.36 -51.76
N SER A 353 3.22 14.91 -51.29
CA SER A 353 3.50 15.96 -50.32
C SER A 353 2.78 17.30 -50.53
N ILE A 354 2.50 18.00 -49.42
CA ILE A 354 2.55 19.46 -49.37
C ILE A 354 3.11 19.90 -48.01
N SER A 355 4.25 20.59 -48.06
CA SER A 355 4.88 21.30 -46.94
C SER A 355 4.12 22.59 -46.63
N ALA A 356 4.01 22.94 -45.34
CA ALA A 356 4.10 24.33 -44.86
C ALA A 356 4.21 24.36 -43.34
N SER A 357 5.38 24.76 -42.82
CA SER A 357 5.51 25.37 -41.50
C SER A 357 4.81 26.74 -41.50
N PRO A 358 4.47 27.28 -40.31
CA PRO A 358 5.29 28.39 -39.86
C PRO A 358 5.66 28.35 -38.37
N ALA A 359 6.74 29.05 -38.10
CA ALA A 359 7.39 29.27 -36.82
C ALA A 359 6.49 29.93 -35.78
N LEU A 360 6.65 29.53 -34.51
CA LEU A 360 6.18 30.30 -33.36
C LEU A 360 7.31 31.19 -32.85
N SER A 361 7.04 32.49 -32.94
CA SER A 361 7.87 33.59 -32.50
C SER A 361 7.99 33.62 -30.98
N SER A 362 9.23 33.80 -30.53
CA SER A 362 9.61 34.31 -29.21
C SER A 362 8.94 35.65 -28.90
N SER A 363 8.39 35.78 -27.71
CA SER A 363 8.20 37.08 -27.05
C SER A 363 8.56 36.95 -25.57
N GLN A 364 9.67 37.61 -25.24
CA GLN A 364 10.14 37.90 -23.90
C GLN A 364 9.09 38.71 -23.14
N THR A 365 8.95 38.49 -21.84
CA THR A 365 8.39 39.51 -20.95
C THR A 365 9.30 39.67 -19.75
N THR A 366 9.69 40.91 -19.58
CA THR A 366 10.71 41.50 -18.73
C THR A 366 10.37 41.41 -17.24
N LEU A 367 11.39 41.13 -16.43
CA LEU A 367 11.43 41.43 -15.00
C LEU A 367 11.24 42.94 -14.77
N ALA A 368 10.36 43.30 -13.84
CA ALA A 368 10.31 44.63 -13.24
C ALA A 368 10.45 44.48 -11.71
N THR A 369 11.64 44.85 -11.25
CA THR A 369 11.98 45.13 -9.85
C THR A 369 11.25 46.40 -9.40
N VAL A 370 10.59 46.39 -8.24
CA VAL A 370 10.20 47.63 -7.55
C VAL A 370 10.58 47.54 -6.07
N LEU A 371 11.34 48.55 -5.65
CA LEU A 371 11.87 48.81 -4.32
C LEU A 371 10.80 49.35 -3.35
N SER A 372 11.11 49.20 -2.06
CA SER A 372 10.41 49.63 -0.84
C SER A 372 9.90 51.08 -0.79
N PRO A 373 9.14 51.45 0.26
CA PRO A 373 9.82 52.19 1.33
C PRO A 373 9.38 51.85 2.77
N SER A 374 10.30 52.07 3.70
CA SER A 374 10.13 52.08 5.15
C SER A 374 9.75 53.48 5.67
N ALA A 375 8.93 53.54 6.72
CA ALA A 375 8.87 54.53 7.80
C ALA A 375 8.00 53.89 8.91
N GLY A 376 8.31 53.85 10.21
CA GLY A 376 9.08 54.72 11.08
C GLY A 376 8.11 55.36 12.10
N GLY A 377 8.08 54.90 13.36
CA GLY A 377 7.33 55.53 14.45
C GLY A 377 7.14 54.68 15.71
N SER A 378 7.72 55.14 16.83
CA SER A 378 7.95 54.40 18.08
C SER A 378 6.85 54.55 19.16
N SER A 379 6.84 53.56 20.07
CA SER A 379 6.63 53.62 21.54
C SER A 379 5.28 54.04 22.16
N ALA A 380 4.66 53.09 22.89
CA ALA A 380 4.43 53.19 24.35
C ALA A 380 3.92 51.85 24.94
N SER A 381 4.52 51.44 26.06
CA SER A 381 4.07 50.36 26.96
C SER A 381 3.01 50.90 27.95
N PRO A 382 2.15 50.06 28.56
CA PRO A 382 2.49 49.62 29.92
C PRO A 382 2.12 48.16 30.28
N SER A 383 2.99 47.60 31.12
CA SER A 383 2.79 46.72 32.30
C SER A 383 1.70 45.65 32.39
N ALA A 384 2.16 44.51 32.91
CA ALA A 384 1.53 43.21 33.06
C ALA A 384 0.53 43.04 34.22
N THR A 385 -0.34 42.03 34.09
CA THR A 385 -0.87 41.14 35.16
C THR A 385 -1.41 39.84 34.53
N PRO A 386 -1.51 38.71 35.27
CA PRO A 386 -1.37 37.34 34.73
C PRO A 386 -2.66 36.76 34.12
N PRO A 387 -2.58 35.75 33.22
CA PRO A 387 -3.77 35.15 32.63
C PRO A 387 -4.42 34.13 33.59
N ALA A 388 -5.73 34.32 33.80
CA ALA A 388 -6.63 33.30 34.31
C ALA A 388 -6.95 32.26 33.22
N SER A 389 -7.24 31.04 33.66
CA SER A 389 -7.57 29.85 32.86
C SER A 389 -8.55 30.07 31.69
N PRO A 390 -8.44 29.30 30.60
CA PRO A 390 -9.27 29.49 29.41
C PRO A 390 -10.72 29.07 29.67
N SER A 391 -11.63 30.02 29.49
CA SER A 391 -13.07 29.79 29.42
C SER A 391 -13.42 29.23 28.04
N ALA A 392 -14.30 28.23 28.01
CA ALA A 392 -14.79 27.56 26.82
C ALA A 392 -15.37 28.54 25.80
N SER A 393 -15.00 28.37 24.52
CA SER A 393 -15.62 29.04 23.38
C SER A 393 -16.97 28.38 23.06
N PRO A 394 -17.95 29.11 22.51
CA PRO A 394 -19.35 28.72 22.57
C PRO A 394 -19.69 27.60 21.58
N SER A 395 -20.29 26.52 22.08
CA SER A 395 -21.09 25.60 21.26
C SER A 395 -22.19 26.39 20.55
N ALA A 396 -22.29 26.23 19.23
CA ALA A 396 -23.45 26.67 18.48
C ALA A 396 -24.69 25.94 19.02
N SER A 397 -25.65 26.68 19.55
CA SER A 397 -26.98 26.16 19.87
C SER A 397 -27.65 25.61 18.59
N PRO A 398 -28.33 24.45 18.63
CA PRO A 398 -29.06 23.96 17.49
C PRO A 398 -30.21 24.93 17.17
N SER A 399 -30.24 25.42 15.93
CA SER A 399 -31.44 26.00 15.33
C SER A 399 -32.56 24.97 15.39
N ALA A 400 -33.77 25.41 15.73
CA ALA A 400 -34.96 24.57 15.81
C ALA A 400 -35.18 23.85 14.46
N GLY A 401 -34.82 22.57 14.38
CA GLY A 401 -34.91 21.76 13.15
C GLY A 401 -33.65 20.97 12.74
N SER A 402 -32.57 20.97 13.54
CA SER A 402 -31.36 20.17 13.27
C SER A 402 -31.09 19.15 14.38
N CYS A 403 -30.62 17.97 14.00
CA CYS A 403 -30.24 16.91 14.92
C CYS A 403 -28.84 17.13 15.50
N ALA A 404 -28.59 16.53 16.66
CA ALA A 404 -27.32 16.65 17.34
C ALA A 404 -26.21 16.01 16.50
N THR A 405 -25.03 16.63 16.53
CA THR A 405 -23.83 16.09 15.88
C THR A 405 -23.16 14.96 16.67
N SER A 406 -23.68 14.61 17.85
CA SER A 406 -23.15 13.51 18.64
C SER A 406 -23.66 12.16 18.13
N LEU A 407 -22.78 11.16 18.11
CA LEU A 407 -23.10 9.80 17.66
C LEU A 407 -23.62 8.90 18.81
N ASN A 408 -24.24 9.49 19.84
CA ASN A 408 -24.70 8.78 21.03
C ASN A 408 -26.10 8.14 20.88
N GLY A 409 -26.69 8.23 19.68
CA GLY A 409 -28.04 7.75 19.34
C GLY A 409 -28.08 7.05 17.99
N GLU A 410 -29.22 7.08 17.32
CA GLU A 410 -29.37 6.49 15.98
C GLU A 410 -28.62 7.33 14.93
N PHE A 411 -27.59 6.74 14.32
CA PHE A 411 -26.83 7.34 13.23
C PHE A 411 -26.51 6.32 12.14
N GLN A 412 -26.25 6.82 10.93
CA GLN A 412 -25.73 6.05 9.80
C GLN A 412 -24.32 6.50 9.47
N TYR A 413 -23.44 5.53 9.21
CA TYR A 413 -22.14 5.73 8.58
C TYR A 413 -22.26 5.43 7.07
N PRO A 414 -21.35 5.92 6.23
CA PRO A 414 -21.44 5.67 4.80
C PRO A 414 -21.16 4.20 4.48
N HIS A 415 -22.03 3.58 3.68
CA HIS A 415 -21.83 2.22 3.17
C HIS A 415 -21.03 2.18 1.87
N LEU A 416 -20.79 3.34 1.25
CA LEU A 416 -19.92 3.50 0.10
C LEU A 416 -19.26 4.88 0.14
N ILE A 417 -17.95 4.93 -0.10
CA ILE A 417 -17.22 6.18 -0.31
C ILE A 417 -16.50 6.08 -1.64
N ILE A 418 -16.84 6.95 -2.60
CA ILE A 418 -16.27 6.96 -3.94
C ILE A 418 -15.56 8.29 -4.18
N PRO A 419 -14.22 8.33 -4.30
CA PRO A 419 -13.56 9.50 -4.82
C PRO A 419 -13.74 9.57 -6.33
N VAL A 420 -13.94 10.78 -6.84
CA VAL A 420 -14.00 11.06 -8.26
C VAL A 420 -13.06 12.22 -8.56
N ASN A 421 -12.23 12.05 -9.59
CA ASN A 421 -11.15 12.98 -9.92
C ASN A 421 -11.37 13.60 -11.30
N SER A 422 -11.46 14.93 -11.33
CA SER A 422 -11.62 15.73 -12.54
C SER A 422 -10.46 15.58 -13.52
N GLU A 423 -9.25 15.26 -13.05
CA GLU A 423 -8.06 15.07 -13.88
C GLU A 423 -8.01 13.69 -14.55
N THR A 424 -8.75 12.71 -14.02
CA THR A 424 -8.81 11.33 -14.54
C THR A 424 -10.26 10.89 -14.70
N PRO A 425 -11.01 11.52 -15.64
CA PRO A 425 -12.46 11.52 -15.57
C PRO A 425 -13.14 10.16 -15.81
N ASN A 426 -12.41 9.21 -16.41
CA ASN A 426 -12.90 7.88 -16.73
C ASN A 426 -12.41 6.80 -15.74
N THR A 427 -11.69 7.18 -14.68
CA THR A 427 -11.18 6.23 -13.69
C THR A 427 -12.25 5.96 -12.62
N ALA A 428 -12.59 4.68 -12.45
CA ALA A 428 -13.38 4.21 -11.32
C ALA A 428 -12.41 3.77 -10.21
N TYR A 429 -12.46 4.45 -9.08
CA TYR A 429 -11.55 4.16 -7.96
C TYR A 429 -12.08 3.06 -7.03
N GLY A 430 -13.30 2.57 -7.25
CA GLY A 430 -13.93 1.62 -6.36
C GLY A 430 -14.29 2.21 -5.00
N THR A 431 -14.78 1.36 -4.10
CA THR A 431 -15.05 1.75 -2.72
C THR A 431 -13.77 2.10 -1.99
N GLN A 432 -13.83 3.15 -1.17
CA GLN A 432 -12.74 3.58 -0.31
C GLN A 432 -13.19 3.62 1.14
N TYR A 433 -12.24 3.70 2.06
CA TYR A 433 -12.47 3.99 3.48
C TYR A 433 -12.15 5.46 3.83
N ASN A 434 -11.53 6.19 2.91
CA ASN A 434 -11.10 7.56 3.12
C ASN A 434 -11.99 8.54 2.37
N GLY A 435 -12.38 9.62 3.04
CA GLY A 435 -12.84 10.82 2.34
C GLY A 435 -11.64 11.61 1.84
N VAL A 436 -11.64 11.97 0.55
CA VAL A 436 -10.66 12.85 -0.09
C VAL A 436 -11.39 14.03 -0.73
N ILE A 437 -11.09 15.24 -0.27
CA ILE A 437 -11.74 16.47 -0.73
C ILE A 437 -10.63 17.50 -0.99
N ASN A 438 -10.33 17.73 -2.26
CA ASN A 438 -9.36 18.72 -2.70
C ASN A 438 -9.80 19.40 -4.02
N PRO A 439 -9.06 20.35 -4.60
CA PRO A 439 -9.52 21.08 -5.79
C PRO A 439 -9.81 20.22 -7.01
N THR A 440 -9.26 19.01 -7.11
CA THR A 440 -9.42 18.11 -8.26
C THR A 440 -10.24 16.86 -7.94
N VAL A 441 -10.31 16.47 -6.66
CA VAL A 441 -11.01 15.27 -6.16
C VAL A 441 -12.16 15.65 -5.25
N SER A 442 -13.38 15.18 -5.58
CA SER A 442 -14.52 15.15 -4.66
C SER A 442 -14.77 13.72 -4.16
N SER A 443 -15.41 13.57 -3.01
CA SER A 443 -15.84 12.27 -2.48
C SER A 443 -17.35 12.19 -2.39
N ILE A 444 -17.91 11.10 -2.89
CA ILE A 444 -19.34 10.79 -2.86
C ILE A 444 -19.59 9.72 -1.80
N PHE A 445 -20.53 9.97 -0.90
CA PHE A 445 -20.87 9.11 0.22
C PHE A 445 -22.29 8.57 0.07
N ASN A 446 -22.47 7.25 0.04
CA ASN A 446 -23.79 6.64 0.08
C ASN A 446 -24.17 6.25 1.49
N PHE A 447 -25.43 6.51 1.84
CA PHE A 447 -26.03 6.09 3.11
C PHE A 447 -27.30 5.32 2.84
N ASP A 448 -27.49 4.22 3.56
CA ASP A 448 -28.76 3.50 3.55
C ASP A 448 -29.58 4.01 4.74
N VAL A 449 -30.62 4.80 4.45
CA VAL A 449 -31.46 5.40 5.50
C VAL A 449 -32.49 4.37 5.95
N PRO A 450 -32.51 3.97 7.23
CA PRO A 450 -33.45 2.96 7.73
C PRO A 450 -34.93 3.32 7.49
N ALA A 451 -35.78 2.33 7.28
CA ALA A 451 -37.21 2.55 7.04
C ALA A 451 -37.96 3.11 8.27
N ASP A 452 -37.47 2.82 9.48
CA ASP A 452 -37.99 3.33 10.75
C ASP A 452 -37.62 4.80 11.02
N TYR A 453 -36.87 5.44 10.11
CA TYR A 453 -36.66 6.89 10.12
C TYR A 453 -37.84 7.66 9.49
N THR A 454 -38.91 6.96 9.09
CA THR A 454 -40.12 7.59 8.52
C THR A 454 -40.67 8.66 9.45
N GLY A 455 -40.85 9.88 8.94
CA GLY A 455 -41.36 11.03 9.70
C GLY A 455 -40.35 11.68 10.66
N LYS A 456 -39.09 11.23 10.66
CA LYS A 456 -37.98 11.89 11.37
C LYS A 456 -37.29 12.93 10.48
N THR A 457 -36.56 13.83 11.11
CA THR A 457 -35.57 14.71 10.50
C THR A 457 -34.20 14.04 10.50
N CYS A 458 -33.48 14.14 9.39
CA CYS A 458 -32.14 13.65 9.22
C CYS A 458 -31.19 14.83 9.03
N SER A 459 -30.13 14.88 9.82
CA SER A 459 -29.04 15.83 9.63
C SER A 459 -27.83 15.12 9.05
N LEU A 460 -27.32 15.64 7.93
CA LEU A 460 -26.00 15.28 7.41
C LEU A 460 -24.96 16.02 8.23
N VAL A 461 -24.09 15.28 8.90
CA VAL A 461 -23.09 15.83 9.83
C VAL A 461 -21.68 15.49 9.37
N PHE A 462 -20.76 16.42 9.58
CA PHE A 462 -19.33 16.21 9.41
C PHE A 462 -18.61 16.43 10.75
N LEU A 463 -17.94 15.40 11.24
CA LEU A 463 -17.18 15.43 12.49
C LEU A 463 -15.70 15.49 12.16
N PHE A 464 -15.01 16.47 12.75
CA PHE A 464 -13.60 16.74 12.43
C PHE A 464 -12.83 17.10 13.69
N PRO A 465 -12.57 16.11 14.57
CA PRO A 465 -11.91 16.34 15.85
C PRO A 465 -10.46 16.82 15.66
N GLU A 466 -9.85 17.25 16.75
CA GLU A 466 -8.41 17.51 16.76
C GLU A 466 -7.64 16.22 16.43
N GLN A 467 -6.57 16.32 15.64
CA GLN A 467 -5.75 15.18 15.26
C GLN A 467 -5.23 14.42 16.49
N THR A 468 -4.93 15.14 17.57
CA THR A 468 -4.47 14.58 18.86
C THR A 468 -5.54 13.78 19.61
N ALA A 469 -6.82 13.94 19.27
CA ALA A 469 -7.90 13.15 19.84
C ALA A 469 -8.09 11.81 19.11
N LEU A 470 -7.58 11.67 17.89
CA LEU A 470 -7.71 10.45 17.10
C LEU A 470 -6.75 9.36 17.60
N LYS A 471 -7.29 8.15 17.80
CA LYS A 471 -6.52 6.97 18.22
C LYS A 471 -6.42 5.90 17.13
N THR A 472 -7.52 5.71 16.42
CA THR A 472 -7.70 4.66 15.40
C THR A 472 -7.82 5.22 13.99
N SER A 473 -7.70 6.54 13.84
CA SER A 473 -7.84 7.24 12.57
C SER A 473 -6.83 8.39 12.49
N ALA A 474 -6.75 9.00 11.31
CA ALA A 474 -5.85 10.09 11.00
C ALA A 474 -6.39 10.92 9.83
N TYR A 475 -5.91 12.16 9.71
CA TYR A 475 -6.13 12.98 8.52
C TYR A 475 -4.91 13.80 8.13
N THR A 476 -4.84 14.15 6.85
CA THR A 476 -4.03 15.25 6.33
C THR A 476 -4.96 16.42 6.04
N PHE A 477 -4.63 17.61 6.53
CA PHE A 477 -5.47 18.80 6.38
C PHE A 477 -4.60 20.04 6.23
N ASN A 478 -4.80 20.79 5.14
CA ASN A 478 -4.00 21.98 4.85
C ASN A 478 -4.41 23.25 5.62
N ALA A 479 -5.38 23.15 6.54
CA ALA A 479 -5.90 24.28 7.32
C ALA A 479 -6.49 25.43 6.47
N GLN A 480 -6.98 25.12 5.27
CA GLN A 480 -7.53 26.11 4.34
C GLN A 480 -8.91 25.72 3.84
N GLY A 481 -9.66 26.74 3.40
CA GLY A 481 -10.92 26.56 2.71
C GLY A 481 -11.99 25.82 3.52
N GLY A 482 -12.86 25.15 2.77
CA GLY A 482 -14.02 24.46 3.29
C GLY A 482 -14.59 23.50 2.26
N MET A 483 -15.84 23.09 2.43
CA MET A 483 -16.50 22.16 1.51
C MET A 483 -17.96 22.56 1.25
N SER A 484 -18.43 22.34 0.03
CA SER A 484 -19.85 22.41 -0.34
C SER A 484 -20.37 21.02 -0.61
N VAL A 485 -21.64 20.77 -0.31
CA VAL A 485 -22.24 19.44 -0.45
C VAL A 485 -23.43 19.47 -1.39
N ASN A 486 -23.43 18.55 -2.34
CA ASN A 486 -24.52 18.32 -3.28
C ASN A 486 -25.26 17.02 -2.93
N GLU A 487 -26.57 16.97 -3.17
CA GLU A 487 -27.35 15.73 -3.13
C GLU A 487 -27.51 15.16 -4.55
N MET A 488 -27.25 13.87 -4.71
CA MET A 488 -27.31 13.18 -5.99
C MET A 488 -28.71 12.63 -6.27
N SER A 489 -29.12 12.61 -7.54
CA SER A 489 -30.40 12.06 -8.01
C SER A 489 -30.50 10.54 -7.92
N SER A 490 -29.36 9.85 -7.81
CA SER A 490 -29.31 8.40 -7.58
C SER A 490 -28.03 8.01 -6.84
N PRO A 491 -28.00 6.82 -6.21
CA PRO A 491 -26.82 6.35 -5.51
C PRO A 491 -25.60 6.17 -6.41
N ALA A 492 -24.41 6.53 -5.91
CA ALA A 492 -23.17 6.17 -6.58
C ALA A 492 -22.93 4.64 -6.52
N THR A 493 -22.07 4.13 -7.40
CA THR A 493 -21.66 2.72 -7.42
C THR A 493 -20.15 2.61 -7.35
N GLN A 494 -19.62 1.40 -7.13
CA GLN A 494 -18.17 1.16 -7.19
C GLN A 494 -17.55 1.49 -8.56
N GLN A 495 -18.36 1.61 -9.61
CA GLN A 495 -17.92 1.95 -10.97
C GLN A 495 -18.10 3.44 -11.30
N THR A 496 -18.60 4.25 -10.36
CA THR A 496 -18.77 5.68 -10.58
C THR A 496 -17.41 6.36 -10.78
N THR A 497 -17.30 7.13 -11.85
CA THR A 497 -16.15 7.95 -12.24
C THR A 497 -16.57 9.42 -12.26
N TYR A 498 -15.63 10.35 -12.40
CA TYR A 498 -15.99 11.77 -12.53
C TYR A 498 -16.88 12.06 -13.76
N ALA A 499 -16.66 11.36 -14.88
CA ALA A 499 -17.49 11.48 -16.08
C ALA A 499 -18.89 10.84 -15.94
N THR A 500 -19.08 9.99 -14.93
CA THR A 500 -20.32 9.22 -14.72
C THR A 500 -20.94 9.47 -13.34
N ILE A 501 -20.58 10.58 -12.70
CA ILE A 501 -21.21 11.03 -11.45
C ILE A 501 -22.72 11.13 -11.70
N PRO A 502 -23.55 10.55 -10.81
CA PRO A 502 -24.99 10.75 -10.87
C PRO A 502 -25.37 12.24 -10.96
N ALA A 503 -26.42 12.58 -11.71
CA ALA A 503 -26.83 13.97 -11.84
C ALA A 503 -27.16 14.58 -10.45
N ILE A 504 -26.83 15.85 -10.25
CA ILE A 504 -27.16 16.57 -9.02
C ILE A 504 -28.68 16.78 -8.95
N GLU A 505 -29.31 16.27 -7.89
CA GLU A 505 -30.72 16.53 -7.59
C GLU A 505 -30.87 17.91 -6.95
N GLN A 506 -30.05 18.17 -5.93
CA GLN A 506 -30.01 19.45 -5.23
C GLN A 506 -28.56 19.91 -5.08
N ALA A 507 -28.24 21.04 -5.71
CA ALA A 507 -26.92 21.64 -5.61
C ALA A 507 -26.79 22.42 -4.30
N THR A 508 -25.65 22.29 -3.61
CA THR A 508 -25.32 23.05 -2.39
C THR A 508 -26.43 22.96 -1.32
N ILE A 509 -26.80 21.74 -0.93
CA ILE A 509 -27.72 21.51 0.20
C ILE A 509 -27.12 22.01 1.53
N GLY A 510 -25.79 22.16 1.58
CA GLY A 510 -25.06 22.64 2.73
C GLY A 510 -23.62 23.02 2.39
N SER A 511 -22.97 23.74 3.30
CA SER A 511 -21.55 24.08 3.17
C SER A 511 -20.90 24.31 4.53
N ILE A 512 -19.59 24.04 4.59
CA ILE A 512 -18.72 24.40 5.69
C ILE A 512 -17.73 25.41 5.10
N GLY A 513 -17.94 26.71 5.32
CA GLY A 513 -17.14 27.75 4.66
C GLY A 513 -15.69 27.85 5.14
N GLY A 514 -15.40 27.35 6.35
CA GLY A 514 -14.06 27.36 6.94
C GLY A 514 -13.89 26.15 7.84
N LEU A 515 -13.29 25.08 7.30
CA LEU A 515 -13.07 23.87 8.07
C LEU A 515 -12.00 24.12 9.14
N LYS A 516 -12.22 23.60 10.36
CA LYS A 516 -11.28 23.72 11.48
C LYS A 516 -11.22 22.39 12.22
N ALA A 517 -10.01 21.94 12.51
CA ALA A 517 -9.78 20.83 13.44
C ALA A 517 -10.47 21.12 14.79
N GLY A 518 -10.96 20.06 15.44
CA GLY A 518 -11.83 20.17 16.61
C GLY A 518 -13.28 20.55 16.30
N GLY A 519 -13.65 20.64 15.02
CA GLY A 519 -14.96 21.05 14.56
C GLY A 519 -16.00 19.92 14.56
N SER A 520 -17.26 20.32 14.69
CA SER A 520 -18.43 19.45 14.56
C SER A 520 -19.51 20.24 13.83
N TYR A 521 -19.94 19.74 12.68
CA TYR A 521 -20.71 20.52 11.72
C TYR A 521 -22.00 19.78 11.34
N VAL A 522 -23.14 20.45 11.48
CA VAL A 522 -24.35 20.10 10.74
C VAL A 522 -24.23 20.74 9.37
N VAL A 523 -24.17 19.93 8.33
CA VAL A 523 -24.04 20.38 6.94
C VAL A 523 -25.40 20.76 6.37
N ALA A 524 -26.38 19.87 6.53
CA ALA A 524 -27.75 20.04 6.05
C ALA A 524 -28.71 19.29 6.98
N SER A 525 -29.99 19.67 7.00
CA SER A 525 -31.06 18.96 7.71
C SER A 525 -32.32 18.95 6.86
N GLN A 526 -32.90 17.77 6.69
CA GLN A 526 -34.08 17.52 5.84
C GLN A 526 -34.92 16.38 6.40
N GLU A 527 -36.12 16.17 5.88
CA GLU A 527 -36.89 14.96 6.21
C GLU A 527 -36.10 13.72 5.79
N CYS A 528 -36.09 12.68 6.64
CA CYS A 528 -35.36 11.45 6.35
C CYS A 528 -35.92 10.75 5.12
N ALA A 529 -35.04 10.40 4.17
CA ALA A 529 -35.37 9.56 3.01
C ALA A 529 -35.51 8.07 3.42
N ALA A 530 -36.40 7.78 4.36
CA ALA A 530 -36.53 6.48 5.01
C ALA A 530 -36.72 5.33 4.01
N GLY A 531 -35.94 4.26 4.21
CA GLY A 531 -35.96 3.05 3.37
C GLY A 531 -35.27 3.23 2.02
N LYS A 532 -34.51 4.31 1.81
CA LYS A 532 -33.80 4.58 0.56
C LYS A 532 -32.30 4.73 0.79
N THR A 533 -31.53 4.43 -0.24
CA THR A 533 -30.14 4.85 -0.34
C THR A 533 -30.07 6.28 -0.88
N VAL A 534 -29.33 7.14 -0.21
CA VAL A 534 -29.06 8.53 -0.63
C VAL A 534 -27.56 8.72 -0.83
N SER A 535 -27.18 9.66 -1.71
CA SER A 535 -25.78 9.98 -1.98
C SER A 535 -25.50 11.47 -1.91
N TYR A 536 -24.39 11.81 -1.24
CA TYR A 536 -23.94 13.19 -1.09
C TYR A 536 -22.51 13.34 -1.61
N GLU A 537 -22.29 14.32 -2.49
CA GLU A 537 -20.97 14.67 -2.99
C GLU A 537 -20.41 15.84 -2.20
N PHE A 538 -19.21 15.67 -1.64
CA PHE A 538 -18.47 16.70 -0.93
C PHE A 538 -17.37 17.26 -1.84
N VAL A 539 -17.45 18.56 -2.12
CA VAL A 539 -16.58 19.28 -3.07
C VAL A 539 -15.76 20.33 -2.34
N SER A 540 -14.48 20.46 -2.69
CA SER A 540 -13.57 21.45 -2.11
C SER A 540 -14.01 22.88 -2.45
N THR A 541 -13.90 23.77 -1.48
CA THR A 541 -14.05 25.22 -1.66
C THR A 541 -12.89 25.94 -1.00
N GLY A 542 -12.48 27.10 -1.51
CA GLY A 542 -11.42 27.91 -0.90
C GLY A 542 -10.05 27.21 -0.82
N GLY A 543 -9.79 26.23 -1.69
CA GLY A 543 -8.51 25.51 -1.74
C GLY A 543 -8.33 24.45 -0.64
N LEU A 544 -9.42 23.97 -0.01
CA LEU A 544 -9.34 22.86 0.94
C LEU A 544 -8.61 21.69 0.30
N ASP A 545 -7.69 21.09 1.05
CA ASP A 545 -7.07 19.79 0.75
C ASP A 545 -7.13 18.96 2.04
N LEU A 546 -7.99 17.94 2.00
CA LEU A 546 -8.33 17.11 3.13
C LEU A 546 -8.40 15.64 2.69
N LYS A 547 -7.71 14.78 3.43
CA LYS A 547 -7.92 13.33 3.40
C LYS A 547 -8.06 12.82 4.82
N TYR A 548 -9.08 12.02 5.10
CA TYR A 548 -9.29 11.41 6.41
C TYR A 548 -9.81 9.98 6.25
N PHE A 549 -9.46 9.10 7.19
CA PHE A 549 -10.07 7.78 7.27
C PHE A 549 -11.42 7.88 7.99
N GLN A 550 -12.51 7.51 7.31
CA GLN A 550 -13.85 7.45 7.91
C GLN A 550 -13.84 6.37 9.00
N ASN A 551 -14.01 6.79 10.26
CA ASN A 551 -14.19 5.85 11.36
C ASN A 551 -15.54 6.10 12.04
N ALA A 552 -15.74 5.52 13.23
CA ALA A 552 -16.83 5.86 14.15
C ALA A 552 -16.36 5.64 15.59
N ASP A 553 -15.08 5.96 15.86
CA ASP A 553 -14.48 5.78 17.19
C ASP A 553 -15.29 6.57 18.22
N PRO A 554 -15.87 5.93 19.26
CA PRO A 554 -16.73 6.62 20.23
C PRO A 554 -16.03 7.77 20.96
N SER A 555 -14.70 7.77 21.01
CA SER A 555 -13.93 8.80 21.69
C SER A 555 -13.60 10.02 20.80
N ALA A 556 -13.47 9.81 19.49
CA ALA A 556 -13.15 10.85 18.53
C ALA A 556 -13.54 10.41 17.09
N PRO A 557 -14.84 10.47 16.75
CA PRO A 557 -15.29 10.09 15.41
C PRO A 557 -14.89 11.18 14.41
N VAL A 558 -14.35 10.77 13.26
CA VAL A 558 -14.03 11.63 12.13
C VAL A 558 -14.77 11.14 10.89
N GLY A 559 -15.33 12.08 10.12
CA GLY A 559 -15.97 11.80 8.84
C GLY A 559 -17.43 12.25 8.75
N VAL A 560 -18.14 11.71 7.76
CA VAL A 560 -19.53 12.06 7.42
C VAL A 560 -20.49 11.03 8.01
N TYR A 561 -21.61 11.51 8.57
CA TYR A 561 -22.66 10.66 9.13
C TYR A 561 -24.04 11.26 8.86
N ILE A 562 -25.09 10.43 8.99
CA ILE A 562 -26.47 10.91 9.11
C ILE A 562 -26.94 10.64 10.53
N THR A 563 -27.39 11.68 11.23
CA THR A 563 -28.04 11.56 12.55
C THR A 563 -29.54 11.81 12.42
N ALA A 564 -30.38 11.11 13.19
CA ALA A 564 -31.83 11.29 13.14
C ALA A 564 -32.42 11.78 14.48
N CYS A 565 -33.46 12.61 14.37
CA CYS A 565 -34.27 13.18 15.44
C CYS A 565 -35.64 13.59 14.86
#